data_AF-A0A319CHN6-F1
#
_entry.id   AF-A0A319CHN6-F1
#
_cell.length_a   1.000
_cell.length_b   1.000
_cell.length_c   1.000
_cell.angle_alpha   90.00
_cell.angle_beta   90.00
_cell.angle_gamma   90.00
#
_symmetry.space_group_name_H-M   'P 1'
#
loop_
_entity.id
_entity.type
_entity.pdbx_description
1 polymer ?
#
loop_
_entity_poly.entity_id
_entity_poly.type
_entity_poly.pdbx_seq_one_letter_code
_entity_poly.pdbx_strand_id
1 'polypeptide(L)'
;MHLPTLLLTTLTAALGAADLIEYCPFAQDKTGMLQHPYCCDSYTPSAVTELAEEGKNCQQVTEPVAKCPNGLGVKCCYTINQIFICTADAILEDD
;
A
#
# COMPACT_ATOMS: atom_id res chain seq x y z
N MET A 1 -42.13 -38.22 -30.25
CA MET A 1 -42.20 -36.76 -30.54
C MET A 1 -41.15 -36.07 -29.70
N HIS A 2 -40.33 -35.23 -30.34
CA HIS A 2 -38.98 -34.85 -29.92
C HIS A 2 -38.97 -33.77 -28.83
N LEU A 3 -38.01 -33.91 -27.91
CA LEU A 3 -37.64 -32.93 -26.89
C LEU A 3 -36.91 -31.75 -27.57
N PRO A 4 -37.27 -30.48 -27.33
CA PRO A 4 -36.43 -29.36 -27.75
C PRO A 4 -35.36 -29.12 -26.67
N THR A 5 -34.14 -29.51 -26.98
CA THR A 5 -32.95 -29.24 -26.16
C THR A 5 -32.60 -27.75 -26.25
N LEU A 6 -32.95 -26.98 -25.23
CA LEU A 6 -32.50 -25.59 -25.06
C LEU A 6 -31.10 -25.59 -24.44
N LEU A 7 -30.07 -25.43 -25.28
CA LEU A 7 -28.70 -25.16 -24.86
C LEU A 7 -28.54 -23.65 -24.62
N LEU A 8 -28.66 -23.23 -23.36
CA LEU A 8 -28.23 -21.91 -22.90
C LEU A 8 -26.71 -21.93 -22.68
N THR A 9 -25.94 -21.37 -23.61
CA THR A 9 -24.51 -21.12 -23.43
C THR A 9 -24.32 -19.89 -22.55
N THR A 10 -24.05 -20.09 -21.26
CA THR A 10 -23.64 -19.01 -20.34
C THR A 10 -22.20 -18.59 -20.66
N LEU A 11 -22.05 -17.40 -21.25
CA LEU A 11 -20.77 -16.75 -21.44
C LEU A 11 -20.30 -16.21 -20.07
N THR A 12 -19.47 -16.98 -19.36
CA THR A 12 -18.79 -16.47 -18.17
C THR A 12 -17.66 -15.56 -18.63
N ALA A 13 -17.93 -14.26 -18.72
CA ALA A 13 -16.87 -13.26 -18.84
C ALA A 13 -16.04 -13.30 -17.55
N ALA A 14 -14.86 -13.91 -17.61
CA ALA A 14 -13.87 -13.76 -16.56
C ALA A 14 -13.38 -12.31 -16.62
N LEU A 15 -13.84 -11.46 -15.71
CA LEU A 15 -13.15 -10.21 -15.44
C LEU A 15 -11.80 -10.59 -14.83
N GLY A 16 -10.72 -10.38 -15.59
CA GLY A 16 -9.38 -10.43 -15.02
C GLY A 16 -9.32 -9.41 -13.89
N ALA A 17 -9.02 -9.86 -12.67
CA ALA A 17 -8.60 -8.95 -11.62
C ALA A 17 -7.28 -8.33 -12.11
N ALA A 18 -7.24 -7.00 -12.24
CA ALA A 18 -5.95 -6.32 -12.36
C ALA A 18 -5.24 -6.50 -11.01
N ASP A 19 -3.99 -6.95 -11.06
CA ASP A 19 -3.17 -7.03 -9.87
C ASP A 19 -2.74 -5.61 -9.51
N LEU A 20 -3.02 -5.20 -8.27
CA LEU A 20 -2.56 -3.91 -7.75
C LEU A 20 -1.09 -4.06 -7.34
N ILE A 21 -0.29 -3.04 -7.62
CA ILE A 21 1.10 -2.95 -7.15
C ILE A 21 1.19 -1.78 -6.20
N GLU A 22 1.65 -2.04 -4.97
CA GLU A 22 2.01 -1.00 -4.01
C GLU A 22 3.53 -0.94 -3.89
N TYR A 23 4.11 0.23 -4.13
CA TYR A 23 5.55 0.44 -3.97
C TYR A 23 5.87 1.71 -3.20
N CYS A 24 7.08 1.69 -2.64
CA CYS A 24 7.65 2.81 -1.93
C CYS A 24 8.85 3.39 -2.67
N PRO A 25 8.89 4.72 -2.90
CA PRO A 25 10.09 5.36 -3.39
C PRO A 25 11.20 5.32 -2.32
N PHE A 26 12.44 5.57 -2.75
CA PHE A 26 13.53 5.82 -1.82
C PHE A 26 13.22 7.01 -0.90
N ALA A 27 13.88 7.02 0.27
CA ALA A 27 13.68 8.06 1.26
C ALA A 27 13.90 9.47 0.72
N GLN A 28 12.92 10.35 0.92
CA GLN A 28 12.90 11.73 0.39
C GLN A 28 13.68 12.72 1.26
N ASP A 29 14.17 12.27 2.42
CA ASP A 29 15.00 13.04 3.36
C ASP A 29 16.49 13.08 2.98
N LYS A 30 16.85 12.63 1.76
CA LYS A 30 18.21 12.57 1.20
C LYS A 30 19.13 11.52 1.85
N THR A 31 18.60 10.63 2.66
CA THR A 31 19.38 9.51 3.22
C THR A 31 19.65 8.41 2.19
N GLY A 32 18.81 8.30 1.15
CA GLY A 32 18.91 7.22 0.16
C GLY A 32 18.48 5.85 0.70
N MET A 33 17.80 5.82 1.85
CA MET A 33 17.33 4.58 2.47
C MET A 33 16.19 3.95 1.67
N LEU A 34 16.20 2.62 1.57
CA LEU A 34 15.06 1.86 1.06
C LEU A 34 13.92 1.92 2.09
N GLN A 35 12.71 2.14 1.60
CA GLN A 35 11.51 2.23 2.42
C GLN A 35 10.57 1.07 2.13
N HIS A 36 9.75 0.73 3.11
CA HIS A 36 8.67 -0.23 2.98
C HIS A 36 7.35 0.42 3.36
N PRO A 37 6.21 -0.09 2.87
CA PRO A 37 4.91 0.46 3.22
C PRO A 37 4.50 0.05 4.64
N TYR A 38 3.99 1.01 5.40
CA TYR A 38 3.52 0.83 6.76
C TYR A 38 2.20 1.56 6.99
N CYS A 39 1.36 0.93 7.81
CA CYS A 39 0.25 1.57 8.48
C CYS A 39 0.62 1.88 9.92
N CYS A 40 0.60 3.16 10.28
CA CYS A 40 0.89 3.64 11.63
C CYS A 40 -0.36 4.25 12.26
N ASP A 41 -0.43 4.26 13.59
CA ASP A 41 -1.56 4.85 14.32
C ASP A 41 -1.56 6.38 14.24
N SER A 42 -0.37 6.97 14.18
CA SER A 42 -0.16 8.42 14.13
C SER A 42 1.24 8.75 13.60
N TYR A 43 1.40 10.01 13.21
CA TYR A 43 2.65 10.58 12.72
C TYR A 43 2.98 11.84 13.51
N THR A 44 4.24 11.99 13.90
CA THR A 44 4.77 13.19 14.54
C THR A 44 5.88 13.78 13.69
N PRO A 45 5.90 15.09 13.42
CA PRO A 45 6.99 15.71 12.67
C PRO A 45 8.36 15.39 13.27
N SER A 46 9.35 15.10 12.42
CA SER A 46 10.71 14.86 12.89
C SER A 46 11.30 16.13 13.52
N ALA A 47 12.09 15.94 14.58
CA ALA A 47 12.81 17.04 15.23
C ALA A 47 14.04 17.53 14.43
N VAL A 48 14.48 16.76 13.44
CA VAL A 48 15.75 16.99 12.71
C VAL A 48 15.52 17.56 11.31
N THR A 49 14.39 17.24 10.68
CA THR A 49 14.07 17.66 9.31
C THR A 49 12.57 17.78 9.10
N GLU A 50 12.14 18.72 8.26
CA GLU A 50 10.75 18.85 7.83
C GLU A 50 10.35 17.82 6.75
N LEU A 51 11.33 17.07 6.23
CA LEU A 51 11.13 16.07 5.17
C LEU A 51 10.72 14.68 5.70
N ALA A 52 10.57 14.53 7.01
CA ALA A 52 10.30 13.25 7.63
C ALA A 52 9.32 13.37 8.80
N GLU A 53 8.55 12.32 9.00
CA GLU A 53 7.69 12.12 10.14
C GLU A 53 8.07 10.83 10.85
N GLU A 54 7.90 10.78 12.16
CA GLU A 54 8.02 9.55 12.93
C GLU A 54 6.67 8.87 13.07
N GLY A 55 6.57 7.64 12.56
CA GLY A 55 5.39 6.81 12.73
C GLY A 55 5.34 6.12 14.10
N LYS A 56 4.14 6.02 14.70
CA LYS A 56 3.91 5.29 15.96
C LYS A 56 3.11 4.01 15.71
N ASN A 57 3.50 2.93 16.40
CA ASN A 57 2.87 1.59 16.34
C ASN A 57 2.67 1.09 14.91
N CYS A 58 3.70 1.22 14.07
CA CYS A 58 3.60 0.88 12.67
C CYS A 58 3.57 -0.63 12.43
N GLN A 59 2.70 -1.06 11.52
CA GLN A 59 2.63 -2.42 11.01
C GLN A 59 2.97 -2.41 9.52
N GLN A 60 3.89 -3.29 9.12
CA GLN A 60 4.27 -3.39 7.72
C GLN A 60 3.10 -3.92 6.91
N VAL A 61 2.85 -3.27 5.78
CA VAL A 61 1.89 -3.73 4.79
C VAL A 61 2.61 -4.71 3.86
N THR A 62 2.06 -5.91 3.71
CA THR A 62 2.63 -6.96 2.84
C THR A 62 1.83 -7.16 1.56
N GLU A 63 0.57 -6.70 1.56
CA GLU A 63 -0.35 -6.77 0.43
C GLU A 63 -0.82 -5.34 0.10
N PRO A 64 -0.93 -4.96 -1.18
CA PRO A 64 -1.38 -3.63 -1.59
C PRO A 64 -2.71 -3.22 -0.94
N VAL A 65 -2.75 -2.06 -0.29
CA VAL A 65 -3.99 -1.53 0.30
C VAL A 65 -4.17 -0.04 0.03
N ALA A 66 -5.38 0.35 -0.37
CA ALA A 66 -5.67 1.75 -0.65
C ALA A 66 -5.58 2.65 0.61
N LYS A 67 -5.87 2.11 1.79
CA LYS A 67 -5.86 2.84 3.08
C LYS A 67 -5.58 1.91 4.26
N CYS A 68 -5.04 2.50 5.31
CA CYS A 68 -4.86 1.86 6.59
C CYS A 68 -6.19 1.66 7.34
N PRO A 69 -6.27 0.71 8.29
CA PRO A 69 -7.49 0.43 9.06
C PRO A 69 -8.06 1.63 9.84
N ASN A 70 -7.19 2.57 10.22
CA ASN A 70 -7.55 3.82 10.90
C ASN A 70 -7.99 4.93 9.93
N GLY A 71 -8.05 4.66 8.62
CA GLY A 71 -8.44 5.60 7.57
C GLY A 71 -7.31 6.51 7.08
N LEU A 72 -6.10 6.42 7.66
CA LEU A 72 -4.91 7.12 7.17
C LEU A 72 -4.39 6.48 5.88
N GLY A 73 -3.56 7.23 5.15
CA GLY A 73 -2.82 6.70 4.00
C GLY A 73 -1.69 5.77 4.46
N VAL A 74 -1.35 4.81 3.61
CA VAL A 74 -0.15 3.98 3.79
C VAL A 74 1.08 4.87 3.57
N LYS A 75 2.01 4.86 4.51
CA LYS A 75 3.25 5.65 4.43
C LYS A 75 4.43 4.76 4.15
N CYS A 76 5.37 5.28 3.37
CA CYS A 76 6.66 4.66 3.14
C CYS A 76 7.62 5.08 4.23
N CYS A 77 8.09 4.08 4.98
CA CYS A 77 8.97 4.30 6.12
C CYS A 77 10.17 3.36 6.07
N TYR A 78 11.29 3.82 6.61
CA TYR A 78 12.44 3.00 6.95
C TYR A 78 12.66 3.04 8.46
N THR A 79 13.42 2.10 9.01
CA THR A 79 13.64 2.02 10.45
C THR A 79 15.06 2.43 10.83
N ILE A 80 15.18 3.27 11.86
CA ILE A 80 16.43 3.49 12.59
C ILE A 80 16.18 2.99 14.01
N ASN A 81 16.85 1.90 14.38
CA ASN A 81 16.57 1.17 15.62
C ASN A 81 15.08 0.74 15.68
N GLN A 82 14.31 1.31 16.61
CA GLN A 82 12.88 1.02 16.80
C GLN A 82 11.97 2.17 16.35
N ILE A 83 12.53 3.19 15.69
CA ILE A 83 11.80 4.36 15.21
C ILE A 83 11.53 4.20 13.72
N PHE A 84 10.28 4.39 13.32
CA PHE A 84 9.85 4.41 11.93
C PHE A 84 9.95 5.83 11.40
N ILE A 85 10.83 6.05 10.43
CA ILE A 85 11.02 7.34 9.76
C ILE A 85 10.31 7.26 8.41
N CYS A 86 9.24 8.03 8.26
CA CYS A 86 8.37 8.05 7.11
C CYS A 86 8.61 9.31 6.30
N THR A 87 8.90 9.18 5.01
CA THR A 87 9.29 10.33 4.17
C THR A 87 8.46 10.48 2.90
N ALA A 88 7.58 9.51 2.63
CA ALA A 88 6.70 9.52 1.47
C ALA A 88 5.40 8.76 1.76
N ASP A 89 4.40 8.97 0.90
CA ASP A 89 3.21 8.12 0.81
C ASP A 89 3.50 6.93 -0.11
N ALA A 90 2.87 5.79 0.17
CA ALA A 90 2.92 4.64 -0.73
C ALA A 90 2.15 4.93 -2.01
N ILE A 91 2.66 4.42 -3.12
CA ILE A 91 2.05 4.59 -4.43
C ILE A 91 1.38 3.27 -4.79
N LEU A 92 0.08 3.34 -5.09
CA LEU A 92 -0.73 2.23 -5.55
C LEU A 92 -1.02 2.39 -7.04
N GLU A 93 -0.59 1.44 -7.85
CA GLU A 93 -0.76 1.41 -9.30
C GLU A 93 -1.53 0.13 -9.70
N ASP A 94 -2.37 0.22 -10.74
CA ASP A 94 -2.90 -0.95 -11.44
C ASP A 94 -1.84 -1.39 -12.47
N ASP A 95 -1.47 -2.68 -12.48
CA ASP A 95 -0.56 -3.27 -13.47
C ASP A 95 -1.21 -3.39 -14.88
#